data_AF-A0AAD8YIF1-F1
#
_entry.id   AF-A0AAD8YIF1-F1
#
_cell.length_a   1.000
_cell.length_b   1.000
_cell.length_c   1.000
_cell.angle_alpha   90.00
_cell.angle_beta   90.00
_cell.angle_gamma   90.00
#
_symmetry.space_group_name_H-M   'P 1'
#
loop_
_entity.id
_entity.type
_entity.pdbx_description
1 polymer ?
#
loop_
_entity_poly.entity_id
_entity_poly.type
_entity_poly.pdbx_seq_one_letter_code
_entity_poly.pdbx_strand_id
1 'polypeptide(L)'
;MVSIRHHRITPPASFRKSGWKGQPTAVSKTIISRIKASLPFDSILDELCEEDRAEAETKGKNRALKVFVGDGRERIFRNCLLTKQIKQYYDSRQCEVLDFVDIPLSLASRLSDDDLGAILVCIDAKHKLKQLKLTHCTNVVGHGLEPLRGSTVVEKLDLGLVRQFEAPYLRRAPGGSIYEFLFDDAKLSEGPVCAIIDSIYRRETDSLDRLQYPHKWSVNLSEPDVLVPIYDNNVLRSERVKQLVDEHNIIVNKFACCLYFGYEDEKDLCSSLEDDESLGSALVDVCISCKDASFTVCSNCNDIVCYECCDADKCDDCDIIHCPRCRDHSLEKVTWCEAAGYGSDCSPRCSSCRLKSCRNGTNACTECRSEVFDELRDECDTKQVQIDSQNDEMERLRSIIEELTIQANRVQA
;
A
#
# COMPACT_ATOMS: atom_id res chain seq x y z
N MET A 1 12.86 11.71 -42.47
CA MET A 1 12.21 10.58 -41.76
C MET A 1 13.27 9.81 -41.00
N VAL A 2 13.40 10.07 -39.70
CA VAL A 2 14.32 9.34 -38.81
C VAL A 2 13.59 8.07 -38.36
N SER A 3 14.07 6.91 -38.81
CA SER A 3 13.54 5.61 -38.42
C SER A 3 14.00 5.31 -36.98
N ILE A 4 13.08 5.41 -36.02
CA ILE A 4 13.31 4.99 -34.64
C ILE A 4 13.35 3.45 -34.64
N ARG A 5 14.56 2.89 -34.74
CA ARG A 5 14.80 1.46 -34.54
C ARG A 5 14.58 1.13 -33.07
N HIS A 6 13.50 0.40 -32.80
CA HIS A 6 13.21 -0.13 -31.48
C HIS A 6 14.24 -1.22 -31.15
N HIS A 7 15.22 -0.90 -30.30
CA HIS A 7 16.15 -1.90 -29.79
C HIS A 7 15.38 -2.88 -28.91
N ARG A 8 15.32 -4.14 -29.34
CA ARG A 8 14.87 -5.25 -28.48
C ARG A 8 15.90 -5.42 -27.38
N ILE A 9 15.63 -4.85 -26.21
CA ILE A 9 16.41 -5.13 -24.99
C ILE A 9 16.23 -6.61 -24.70
N THR A 10 17.29 -7.37 -24.97
CA THR A 10 17.33 -8.81 -24.72
C THR A 10 18.11 -9.00 -23.42
N PRO A 11 17.61 -9.75 -22.43
CA PRO A 11 18.31 -9.93 -21.17
C PRO A 11 19.73 -10.49 -21.39
N PRO A 12 20.74 -10.09 -20.57
CA PRO A 12 22.11 -10.58 -20.67
C PRO A 12 22.22 -12.11 -20.68
N ALA A 13 23.27 -12.68 -21.27
CA ALA A 13 23.43 -14.15 -21.32
C ALA A 13 23.59 -14.80 -19.92
N SER A 14 24.12 -14.05 -18.94
CA SER A 14 24.18 -14.46 -17.53
C SER A 14 22.78 -14.63 -16.91
N PHE A 15 21.82 -13.78 -17.32
CA PHE A 15 20.41 -13.82 -16.85
C PHE A 15 19.67 -15.10 -17.25
N ARG A 16 20.05 -15.73 -18.36
CA ARG A 16 19.43 -16.99 -18.82
C ARG A 16 20.00 -18.24 -18.12
N LYS A 17 21.19 -18.12 -17.51
CA LYS A 17 21.86 -19.24 -16.84
C LYS A 17 21.43 -19.41 -15.39
N SER A 18 20.98 -18.34 -14.72
CA SER A 18 20.70 -18.32 -13.27
C SER A 18 19.26 -18.57 -12.85
N GLY A 19 18.28 -18.69 -13.75
CA GLY A 19 16.93 -19.10 -13.33
C GLY A 19 15.75 -18.67 -14.19
N TRP A 20 15.90 -17.68 -15.07
CA TRP A 20 14.81 -17.21 -15.93
C TRP A 20 14.55 -18.19 -17.07
N LYS A 21 13.60 -19.12 -16.86
CA LYS A 21 13.24 -20.19 -17.82
C LYS A 21 11.87 -19.96 -18.45
N GLY A 22 11.01 -19.11 -17.88
CA GLY A 22 9.67 -18.84 -18.36
C GLY A 22 9.56 -17.68 -19.33
N GLN A 23 8.56 -17.73 -20.19
CA GLN A 23 8.02 -16.52 -20.83
C GLN A 23 7.21 -15.75 -19.77
N PRO A 24 7.18 -14.41 -19.81
CA PRO A 24 6.30 -13.65 -18.93
C PRO A 24 4.86 -14.14 -19.09
N THR A 25 4.13 -14.22 -17.97
CA THR A 25 2.72 -14.61 -17.99
C THR A 25 1.89 -13.61 -18.81
N ALA A 26 0.62 -13.95 -19.11
CA ALA A 26 -0.29 -13.02 -19.76
C ALA A 26 -0.39 -11.70 -18.99
N VAL A 27 -0.53 -11.78 -17.66
CA VAL A 27 -0.54 -10.65 -16.73
C VAL A 27 0.69 -9.76 -16.92
N SER A 28 1.89 -10.34 -16.90
CA SER A 28 3.13 -9.57 -17.09
C SER A 28 3.27 -8.98 -18.46
N LYS A 29 2.87 -9.70 -19.51
CA LYS A 29 2.87 -9.14 -20.87
C LYS A 29 1.94 -7.94 -20.96
N THR A 30 0.78 -7.99 -20.31
CA THR A 30 -0.17 -6.88 -20.22
C THR A 30 0.47 -5.69 -19.51
N ILE A 31 1.03 -5.89 -18.31
CA ILE A 31 1.73 -4.85 -17.54
C ILE A 31 2.86 -4.22 -18.38
N ILE A 32 3.74 -5.04 -18.95
CA ILE A 32 4.89 -4.60 -19.76
C ILE A 32 4.46 -3.84 -21.01
N SER A 33 3.45 -4.34 -21.73
CA SER A 33 3.00 -3.71 -22.97
C SER A 33 2.47 -2.29 -22.72
N ARG A 34 1.85 -2.09 -21.56
CA ARG A 34 1.20 -0.84 -21.16
C ARG A 34 2.17 0.15 -20.57
N ILE A 35 3.13 -0.30 -19.75
CA ILE A 35 4.27 0.53 -19.34
C ILE A 35 5.01 1.06 -20.58
N LYS A 36 5.21 0.22 -21.60
CA LYS A 36 5.83 0.63 -22.85
C LYS A 36 4.97 1.59 -23.69
N ALA A 37 3.65 1.50 -23.57
CA ALA A 37 2.71 2.30 -24.33
C ALA A 37 2.28 3.60 -23.60
N SER A 38 2.69 3.80 -22.35
CA SER A 38 2.21 4.90 -21.49
C SER A 38 0.68 4.98 -21.48
N LEU A 39 0.03 3.82 -21.30
CA LEU A 39 -1.43 3.70 -21.29
C LEU A 39 -1.95 3.54 -19.85
N PRO A 40 -3.11 4.12 -19.49
CA PRO A 40 -3.69 4.01 -18.14
C PRO A 40 -4.01 2.56 -17.75
N PHE A 41 -3.84 2.22 -16.46
CA PHE A 41 -4.14 0.87 -15.95
C PHE A 41 -5.63 0.60 -15.71
N ASP A 42 -6.53 1.57 -15.77
CA ASP A 42 -7.95 1.34 -15.43
C ASP A 42 -8.59 0.28 -16.34
N SER A 43 -8.33 0.36 -17.65
CA SER A 43 -8.78 -0.67 -18.61
C SER A 43 -8.20 -2.07 -18.33
N ILE A 44 -7.05 -2.15 -17.65
CA ILE A 44 -6.38 -3.41 -17.31
C ILE A 44 -7.02 -4.03 -16.07
N LEU A 45 -7.45 -3.23 -15.10
CA LEU A 45 -8.13 -3.74 -13.92
C LEU A 45 -9.44 -4.42 -14.32
N ASP A 46 -10.18 -3.85 -15.28
CA ASP A 46 -11.37 -4.49 -15.82
C ASP A 46 -11.01 -5.76 -16.60
N GLU A 47 -10.04 -5.73 -17.52
CA GLU A 47 -9.61 -6.93 -18.27
C GLU A 47 -9.10 -8.06 -17.36
N LEU A 48 -8.27 -7.75 -16.36
CA LEU A 48 -7.72 -8.72 -15.42
C LEU A 48 -8.78 -9.22 -14.43
N CYS A 49 -9.77 -8.40 -14.08
CA CYS A 49 -10.91 -8.86 -13.29
C CYS A 49 -11.83 -9.76 -14.10
N GLU A 50 -12.04 -9.49 -15.39
CA GLU A 50 -12.79 -10.39 -16.27
C GLU A 50 -12.03 -11.71 -16.50
N GLU A 51 -10.70 -11.68 -16.64
CA GLU A 51 -9.87 -12.90 -16.68
C GLU A 51 -9.94 -13.69 -15.37
N ASP A 52 -9.80 -13.04 -14.21
CA ASP A 52 -9.93 -13.69 -12.89
C ASP A 52 -11.35 -14.29 -12.71
N ARG A 53 -12.40 -13.59 -13.15
CA ARG A 53 -13.78 -14.08 -13.14
C ARG A 53 -13.93 -15.32 -14.04
N ALA A 54 -13.42 -15.25 -15.27
CA ALA A 54 -13.47 -16.37 -16.21
C ALA A 54 -12.67 -17.59 -15.69
N GLU A 55 -11.52 -17.38 -15.04
CA GLU A 55 -10.71 -18.44 -14.46
C GLU A 55 -11.39 -19.07 -13.21
N ALA A 56 -12.08 -18.25 -12.41
CA ALA A 56 -12.86 -18.73 -11.27
C ALA A 56 -14.09 -19.55 -11.71
N GLU A 57 -14.78 -19.13 -12.76
CA GLU A 57 -15.92 -19.84 -13.35
C GLU A 57 -15.52 -21.20 -13.94
N THR A 58 -14.37 -21.26 -14.63
CA THR A 58 -13.89 -22.50 -15.27
C THR A 58 -13.33 -23.52 -14.29
N LYS A 59 -12.75 -23.11 -13.16
CA LYS A 59 -12.11 -24.04 -12.21
C LYS A 59 -13.06 -24.75 -11.24
N GLY A 60 -14.35 -24.42 -11.21
CA GLY A 60 -15.40 -25.17 -10.48
C GLY A 60 -15.15 -25.44 -8.99
N LYS A 61 -14.15 -24.79 -8.39
CA LYS A 61 -13.67 -25.00 -7.03
C LYS A 61 -13.16 -23.67 -6.49
N ASN A 62 -13.88 -23.09 -5.54
CA ASN A 62 -13.31 -22.73 -4.22
C ASN A 62 -14.35 -22.11 -3.29
N ARG A 63 -14.56 -22.78 -2.15
CA ARG A 63 -15.25 -22.26 -0.96
C ARG A 63 -14.32 -21.45 -0.03
N ALA A 64 -13.06 -21.21 -0.41
CA ALA A 64 -12.05 -20.64 0.49
C ALA A 64 -11.81 -19.12 0.36
N LEU A 65 -12.11 -18.47 -0.79
CA LEU A 65 -11.88 -17.02 -0.95
C LEU A 65 -13.11 -16.13 -0.71
N LYS A 66 -14.29 -16.70 -0.44
CA LYS A 66 -15.54 -15.91 -0.27
C LYS A 66 -15.59 -15.07 1.01
N VAL A 67 -14.60 -15.15 1.89
CA VAL A 67 -14.59 -14.42 3.19
C VAL A 67 -13.80 -13.11 3.11
N PHE A 68 -13.16 -12.78 1.98
CA PHE A 68 -12.18 -11.68 1.96
C PHE A 68 -12.67 -10.30 1.51
N VAL A 69 -13.89 -10.13 0.98
CA VAL A 69 -14.31 -8.80 0.52
C VAL A 69 -15.79 -8.56 0.79
N GLY A 70 -16.08 -7.55 1.62
CA GLY A 70 -17.37 -6.87 1.59
C GLY A 70 -17.47 -6.10 0.28
N ASP A 71 -18.24 -6.65 -0.66
CA ASP A 71 -18.45 -6.29 -2.08
C ASP A 71 -18.64 -4.78 -2.40
N GLY A 72 -18.91 -3.93 -1.40
CA GLY A 72 -19.16 -2.50 -1.58
C GLY A 72 -17.91 -1.60 -1.61
N ARG A 73 -16.85 -1.90 -0.85
CA ARG A 73 -15.71 -0.97 -0.68
C ARG A 73 -14.70 -1.01 -1.83
N GLU A 74 -14.52 -2.16 -2.46
CA GLU A 74 -13.56 -2.35 -3.55
C GLU A 74 -13.99 -1.62 -4.83
N ARG A 75 -15.30 -1.57 -5.12
CA ARG A 75 -15.86 -0.85 -6.27
C ARG A 75 -15.69 0.68 -6.20
N ILE A 76 -15.83 1.26 -5.01
CA ILE A 76 -15.72 2.71 -4.81
C ILE A 76 -14.25 3.14 -4.87
N PHE A 77 -13.35 2.35 -4.28
CA PHE A 77 -11.90 2.61 -4.36
C PHE A 77 -11.40 2.55 -5.81
N ARG A 78 -11.87 1.57 -6.59
CA ARG A 78 -11.51 1.39 -8.02
C ARG A 78 -11.91 2.55 -8.94
N ASN A 79 -13.05 3.21 -8.70
CA ASN A 79 -13.64 4.11 -9.72
C ASN A 79 -13.25 5.59 -9.64
N CYS A 80 -12.67 6.10 -8.54
CA CYS A 80 -12.48 7.55 -8.37
C CYS A 80 -11.06 8.03 -8.04
N LEU A 81 -10.22 7.22 -7.35
CA LEU A 81 -8.87 7.65 -6.92
C LEU A 81 -7.73 7.06 -7.76
N LEU A 82 -7.86 5.79 -8.18
CA LEU A 82 -6.80 5.05 -8.87
C LEU A 82 -6.46 5.63 -10.26
N THR A 83 -7.45 6.03 -11.05
CA THR A 83 -7.29 6.41 -12.47
C THR A 83 -6.38 7.61 -12.71
N LYS A 84 -6.44 8.63 -11.83
CA LYS A 84 -5.64 9.85 -11.98
C LYS A 84 -4.23 9.68 -11.40
N GLN A 85 -4.10 8.99 -10.25
CA GLN A 85 -2.82 8.77 -9.59
C GLN A 85 -1.95 7.77 -10.35
N ILE A 86 -2.52 6.64 -10.80
CA ILE A 86 -1.82 5.65 -11.63
C ILE A 86 -1.32 6.30 -12.92
N LYS A 87 -2.15 7.11 -13.58
CA LYS A 87 -1.76 7.72 -14.85
C LYS A 87 -0.57 8.66 -14.66
N GLN A 88 -0.55 9.51 -13.63
CA GLN A 88 0.63 10.33 -13.31
C GLN A 88 1.84 9.51 -12.87
N TYR A 89 1.63 8.44 -12.09
CA TYR A 89 2.67 7.57 -11.56
C TYR A 89 3.41 6.82 -12.69
N TYR A 90 2.68 6.29 -13.67
CA TYR A 90 3.23 5.49 -14.78
C TYR A 90 3.48 6.27 -16.09
N ASP A 91 2.90 7.46 -16.30
CA ASP A 91 3.21 8.32 -17.47
C ASP A 91 4.44 9.21 -17.25
N SER A 92 4.95 9.30 -16.03
CA SER A 92 6.20 10.00 -15.77
C SER A 92 7.35 9.25 -16.44
N ARG A 93 8.17 9.94 -17.25
CA ARG A 93 9.34 9.35 -17.95
C ARG A 93 10.45 8.85 -17.00
N GLN A 94 10.18 8.84 -15.71
CA GLN A 94 11.07 8.54 -14.60
C GLN A 94 10.28 7.64 -13.65
N CYS A 95 10.18 6.35 -13.97
CA CYS A 95 9.64 5.34 -13.06
C CYS A 95 10.66 5.11 -11.93
N GLU A 96 10.79 6.12 -11.06
CA GLU A 96 11.68 6.10 -9.90
C GLU A 96 11.08 5.27 -8.77
N VAL A 97 9.76 5.12 -8.73
CA VAL A 97 9.04 4.31 -7.75
C VAL A 97 8.22 3.25 -8.49
N LEU A 98 8.30 2.00 -8.03
CA LEU A 98 7.44 0.90 -8.44
C LEU A 98 6.80 0.27 -7.20
N ASP A 99 5.49 0.40 -7.09
CA ASP A 99 4.67 -0.15 -6.01
C ASP A 99 3.51 -0.98 -6.60
N PHE A 100 3.29 -2.16 -6.03
CA PHE A 100 2.23 -3.08 -6.41
C PHE A 100 0.94 -2.88 -5.59
N VAL A 101 0.85 -1.85 -4.74
CA VAL A 101 -0.33 -1.53 -3.91
C VAL A 101 -1.63 -1.36 -4.71
N ASP A 102 -1.51 -0.81 -5.92
CA ASP A 102 -2.61 -0.55 -6.84
C ASP A 102 -3.06 -1.79 -7.63
N ILE A 103 -2.28 -2.87 -7.56
CA ILE A 103 -2.61 -4.13 -8.21
C ILE A 103 -3.48 -4.93 -7.24
N PRO A 104 -4.66 -5.44 -7.69
CA PRO A 104 -5.55 -6.25 -6.85
C PRO A 104 -4.77 -7.40 -6.19
N LEU A 105 -5.08 -7.65 -4.91
CA LEU A 105 -4.39 -8.68 -4.12
C LEU A 105 -4.39 -10.06 -4.81
N SER A 106 -5.51 -10.46 -5.43
CA SER A 106 -5.62 -11.74 -6.16
C SER A 106 -4.62 -11.86 -7.30
N LEU A 107 -4.25 -10.74 -7.91
CA LEU A 107 -3.37 -10.68 -9.06
C LEU A 107 -1.91 -10.49 -8.65
N ALA A 108 -1.64 -9.56 -7.73
CA ALA A 108 -0.29 -9.33 -7.20
C ALA A 108 0.29 -10.60 -6.56
N SER A 109 -0.53 -11.34 -5.81
CA SER A 109 -0.15 -12.61 -5.20
C SER A 109 0.17 -13.72 -6.20
N ARG A 110 -0.24 -13.59 -7.47
CA ARG A 110 0.07 -14.55 -8.54
C ARG A 110 1.40 -14.24 -9.24
N LEU A 111 1.94 -13.03 -9.08
CA LEU A 111 3.20 -12.65 -9.71
C LEU A 111 4.33 -13.55 -9.24
N SER A 112 5.03 -14.13 -10.22
CA SER A 112 6.21 -14.94 -10.00
C SER A 112 7.49 -14.12 -10.12
N ASP A 113 8.63 -14.73 -9.80
CA ASP A 113 9.94 -14.15 -10.10
C ASP A 113 10.12 -13.85 -11.59
N ASP A 114 9.56 -14.69 -12.47
CA ASP A 114 9.69 -14.48 -13.90
C ASP A 114 8.96 -13.20 -14.33
N ASP A 115 7.79 -12.94 -13.74
CA ASP A 115 6.96 -11.77 -13.95
C ASP A 115 7.62 -10.50 -13.44
N LEU A 116 8.05 -10.50 -12.18
CA LEU A 116 8.75 -9.37 -11.56
C LEU A 116 10.04 -9.02 -12.32
N GLY A 117 10.84 -10.02 -12.68
CA GLY A 117 12.07 -9.81 -13.45
C GLY A 117 11.79 -9.21 -14.83
N ALA A 118 10.71 -9.63 -15.49
CA ALA A 118 10.28 -9.07 -16.77
C ALA A 118 9.94 -7.57 -16.65
N ILE A 119 9.18 -7.21 -15.61
CA ILE A 119 8.77 -5.84 -15.33
C ILE A 119 9.99 -4.96 -15.08
N LEU A 120 10.88 -5.39 -14.17
CA LEU A 120 12.08 -4.63 -13.79
C LEU A 120 13.05 -4.41 -14.97
N VAL A 121 13.21 -5.40 -15.86
CA VAL A 121 14.00 -5.22 -17.10
C VAL A 121 13.33 -4.21 -18.04
N CYS A 122 12.00 -4.25 -18.16
CA CYS A 122 11.28 -3.39 -19.08
C CYS A 122 11.33 -1.91 -18.68
N ILE A 123 11.40 -1.61 -17.38
CA ILE A 123 11.52 -0.23 -16.87
C ILE A 123 12.97 0.24 -16.73
N ASP A 124 13.95 -0.60 -17.08
CA ASP A 124 15.37 -0.32 -16.86
C ASP A 124 15.67 -0.04 -15.38
N ALA A 125 15.12 -0.88 -14.50
CA ALA A 125 15.10 -0.64 -13.05
C ALA A 125 16.51 -0.44 -12.47
N LYS A 126 17.51 -1.14 -13.00
CA LYS A 126 18.91 -1.00 -12.60
C LYS A 126 19.44 0.43 -12.62
N HIS A 127 18.92 1.26 -13.53
CA HIS A 127 19.43 2.61 -13.79
C HIS A 127 18.41 3.70 -13.46
N LYS A 128 17.16 3.35 -13.16
CA LYS A 128 16.08 4.32 -12.98
C LYS A 128 15.26 4.14 -11.72
N LEU A 129 15.20 2.93 -11.17
CA LEU A 129 14.31 2.64 -10.05
C LEU A 129 15.00 2.99 -8.73
N LYS A 130 14.49 4.00 -8.04
CA LYS A 130 14.92 4.40 -6.69
C LYS A 130 14.21 3.60 -5.61
N GLN A 131 12.92 3.32 -5.79
CA GLN A 131 12.13 2.64 -4.78
C GLN A 131 11.33 1.48 -5.37
N LEU A 132 11.42 0.32 -4.73
CA LEU A 132 10.60 -0.85 -5.04
C LEU A 132 9.81 -1.27 -3.80
N LYS A 133 8.50 -1.44 -3.93
CA LYS A 133 7.64 -2.01 -2.89
C LYS A 133 6.92 -3.25 -3.40
N LEU A 134 7.20 -4.41 -2.81
CA LEU A 134 6.62 -5.70 -3.20
C LEU A 134 5.24 -5.97 -2.59
N THR A 135 4.45 -4.93 -2.35
CA THR A 135 3.10 -5.00 -1.78
C THR A 135 2.31 -6.14 -2.44
N HIS A 136 1.79 -7.07 -1.63
CA HIS A 136 0.99 -8.23 -2.03
C HIS A 136 1.68 -9.29 -2.91
N CYS A 137 2.96 -9.17 -3.25
CA CYS A 137 3.67 -10.08 -4.16
C CYS A 137 4.14 -11.38 -3.46
N THR A 138 3.20 -12.14 -2.90
CA THR A 138 3.49 -13.28 -2.00
C THR A 138 4.14 -14.48 -2.67
N ASN A 139 3.97 -14.65 -3.99
CA ASN A 139 4.51 -15.79 -4.74
C ASN A 139 5.93 -15.55 -5.30
N VAL A 140 6.53 -14.38 -5.05
CA VAL A 140 7.91 -14.05 -5.43
C VAL A 140 8.89 -14.70 -4.44
N VAL A 141 9.88 -15.44 -4.95
CA VAL A 141 10.94 -16.08 -4.15
C VAL A 141 12.12 -15.13 -3.92
N GLY A 142 12.35 -14.19 -4.84
CA GLY A 142 13.40 -13.17 -4.76
C GLY A 142 14.39 -13.21 -5.93
N HIS A 143 14.35 -14.25 -6.77
CA HIS A 143 15.13 -14.33 -8.01
C HIS A 143 14.69 -13.28 -9.05
N GLY A 144 13.44 -12.84 -9.00
CA GLY A 144 12.89 -11.81 -9.87
C GLY A 144 13.53 -10.44 -9.65
N LEU A 145 14.20 -10.23 -8.51
CA LEU A 145 14.93 -9.00 -8.19
C LEU A 145 16.31 -8.92 -8.85
N GLU A 146 16.77 -9.98 -9.54
CA GLU A 146 18.07 -10.03 -10.21
C GLU A 146 18.38 -8.80 -11.11
N PRO A 147 17.41 -8.18 -11.82
CA PRO A 147 17.62 -6.91 -12.55
C PRO A 147 18.21 -5.77 -11.72
N LEU A 148 17.99 -5.76 -10.41
CA LEU A 148 18.52 -4.72 -9.51
C LEU A 148 19.98 -4.98 -9.10
N ARG A 149 20.56 -6.13 -9.45
CA ARG A 149 21.94 -6.49 -9.06
C ARG A 149 22.94 -5.42 -9.51
N GLY A 150 23.65 -4.85 -8.54
CA GLY A 150 24.64 -3.81 -8.77
C GLY A 150 24.03 -2.50 -9.29
N SER A 151 22.76 -2.25 -8.97
CA SER A 151 22.18 -0.91 -9.08
C SER A 151 22.93 0.07 -8.19
N THR A 152 23.01 1.32 -8.62
CA THR A 152 23.61 2.45 -7.88
C THR A 152 22.60 3.58 -7.69
N VAL A 153 21.32 3.32 -8.00
CA VAL A 153 20.23 4.31 -7.89
C VAL A 153 19.12 3.83 -6.97
N VAL A 154 19.13 2.57 -6.55
CA VAL A 154 18.11 2.03 -5.65
C VAL A 154 18.38 2.57 -4.26
N GLU A 155 17.42 3.30 -3.72
CA GLU A 155 17.45 3.94 -2.40
C GLU A 155 16.61 3.18 -1.38
N LYS A 156 15.45 2.65 -1.80
CA LYS A 156 14.49 2.02 -0.90
C LYS A 156 13.99 0.69 -1.46
N LEU A 157 14.15 -0.38 -0.68
CA LEU A 157 13.61 -1.70 -0.98
C LEU A 157 12.63 -2.10 0.11
N ASP A 158 11.35 -2.24 -0.23
CA ASP A 158 10.32 -2.71 0.68
C ASP A 158 9.84 -4.11 0.28
N LEU A 159 10.18 -5.06 1.14
CA LEU A 159 9.87 -6.48 1.01
C LEU A 159 8.79 -6.92 2.02
N GLY A 160 8.13 -5.97 2.72
CA GLY A 160 7.17 -6.26 3.78
C GLY A 160 5.91 -7.00 3.32
N LEU A 161 5.63 -7.04 2.00
CA LEU A 161 4.47 -7.65 1.33
C LEU A 161 3.09 -7.13 1.78
N VAL A 162 3.03 -6.39 2.87
CA VAL A 162 1.85 -5.71 3.40
C VAL A 162 1.77 -4.31 2.80
N ARG A 163 0.58 -3.72 2.77
CA ARG A 163 0.49 -2.29 2.43
C ARG A 163 1.21 -1.48 3.50
N GLN A 164 1.65 -0.28 3.11
CA GLN A 164 2.03 0.71 4.10
C GLN A 164 0.89 0.83 5.11
N PHE A 165 1.23 0.74 6.40
CA PHE A 165 0.29 0.84 7.53
C PHE A 165 -0.65 -0.35 7.75
N GLU A 166 -0.53 -1.43 6.96
CA GLU A 166 -1.09 -2.71 7.35
C GLU A 166 -0.14 -3.38 8.33
N ALA A 167 -0.61 -3.64 9.56
CA ALA A 167 0.17 -4.38 10.53
C ALA A 167 0.51 -5.76 9.94
N PRO A 168 1.80 -6.13 9.81
CA PRO A 168 2.18 -7.40 9.19
C PRO A 168 1.64 -8.64 9.91
N TYR A 169 1.16 -8.49 11.15
CA TYR A 169 1.10 -9.60 12.10
C TYR A 169 -0.29 -9.99 12.63
N LEU A 170 -1.39 -9.29 12.37
CA LEU A 170 -2.62 -9.59 13.15
C LEU A 170 -3.91 -9.55 12.34
N ARG A 171 -4.36 -10.73 11.87
CA ARG A 171 -5.79 -11.00 11.80
C ARG A 171 -6.19 -11.82 13.02
N ARG A 172 -7.15 -11.34 13.80
CA ARG A 172 -7.78 -12.12 14.86
C ARG A 172 -8.49 -13.30 14.20
N ALA A 173 -8.06 -14.53 14.48
CA ALA A 173 -8.72 -15.72 13.94
C ALA A 173 -10.21 -15.71 14.37
N PRO A 174 -11.12 -16.24 13.53
CA PRO A 174 -12.51 -16.45 13.92
C PRO A 174 -12.55 -17.39 15.14
N GLY A 175 -12.66 -16.84 16.36
CA GLY A 175 -12.50 -17.59 17.61
C GLY A 175 -11.68 -16.90 18.69
N GLY A 176 -11.01 -15.79 18.38
CA GLY A 176 -10.58 -14.80 19.39
C GLY A 176 -9.27 -15.06 20.14
N SER A 177 -8.65 -16.24 20.00
CA SER A 177 -7.44 -16.58 20.79
C SER A 177 -6.14 -16.73 19.99
N ILE A 178 -6.19 -16.86 18.66
CA ILE A 178 -4.99 -17.04 17.83
C ILE A 178 -4.94 -15.94 16.77
N TYR A 179 -3.77 -15.31 16.65
CA TYR A 179 -3.49 -14.41 15.54
C TYR A 179 -2.92 -15.21 14.39
N GLU A 180 -3.49 -15.07 13.20
CA GLU A 180 -2.99 -15.69 11.98
C GLU A 180 -2.22 -14.61 11.19
N PHE A 181 -0.98 -14.93 10.81
CA PHE A 181 -0.17 -14.06 9.98
C PHE A 181 -0.74 -14.04 8.56
N LEU A 182 -1.03 -12.85 8.03
CA LEU A 182 -1.66 -12.69 6.71
C LEU A 182 -0.79 -13.20 5.55
N PHE A 183 0.51 -13.43 5.79
CA PHE A 183 1.50 -13.72 4.75
C PHE A 183 2.51 -14.81 5.15
N ASP A 184 2.13 -15.76 6.01
CA ASP A 184 3.00 -16.92 6.31
C ASP A 184 3.36 -17.72 5.05
N ASP A 185 2.47 -17.71 4.05
CA ASP A 185 2.68 -18.37 2.76
C ASP A 185 3.60 -17.58 1.80
N ALA A 186 4.14 -16.44 2.22
CA ALA A 186 5.09 -15.67 1.41
C ALA A 186 6.28 -16.53 1.01
N LYS A 187 6.60 -16.59 -0.28
CA LYS A 187 7.71 -17.40 -0.80
C LYS A 187 9.06 -16.72 -0.77
N LEU A 188 9.11 -15.45 -0.39
CA LEU A 188 10.33 -14.65 -0.43
C LEU A 188 11.43 -15.29 0.43
N SER A 189 12.56 -15.62 -0.19
CA SER A 189 13.68 -16.32 0.41
C SER A 189 14.84 -15.36 0.66
N GLU A 190 15.45 -15.47 1.83
CA GLU A 190 16.56 -14.61 2.25
C GLU A 190 17.77 -14.74 1.31
N GLY A 191 18.12 -15.96 0.88
CA GLY A 191 19.34 -16.23 0.12
C GLY A 191 19.44 -15.40 -1.17
N PRO A 192 18.47 -15.53 -2.11
CA PRO A 192 18.44 -14.75 -3.33
C PRO A 192 18.42 -13.23 -3.08
N VAL A 193 17.63 -12.78 -2.12
CA VAL A 193 17.45 -11.34 -1.83
C VAL A 193 18.72 -10.73 -1.24
N CYS A 194 19.30 -11.36 -0.22
CA CYS A 194 20.55 -10.90 0.40
C CYS A 194 21.69 -10.85 -0.62
N ALA A 195 21.79 -11.83 -1.53
CA ALA A 195 22.79 -11.79 -2.60
C ALA A 195 22.64 -10.58 -3.54
N ILE A 196 21.44 -10.02 -3.68
CA ILE A 196 21.18 -8.82 -4.49
C ILE A 196 21.50 -7.57 -3.68
N ILE A 197 21.08 -7.52 -2.41
CA ILE A 197 21.40 -6.42 -1.49
C ILE A 197 22.92 -6.27 -1.34
N ASP A 198 23.65 -7.38 -1.07
CA ASP A 198 25.12 -7.43 -1.04
C ASP A 198 25.73 -6.78 -2.29
N SER A 199 25.15 -7.06 -3.47
CA SER A 199 25.66 -6.57 -4.73
C SER A 199 25.37 -5.09 -4.99
N ILE A 200 24.28 -4.56 -4.44
CA ILE A 200 23.93 -3.14 -4.51
C ILE A 200 24.86 -2.38 -3.56
N TYR A 201 24.98 -2.86 -2.33
CA TYR A 201 25.73 -2.19 -1.27
C TYR A 201 27.25 -2.20 -1.49
N ARG A 202 27.84 -3.26 -2.05
CA ARG A 202 29.30 -3.32 -2.32
C ARG A 202 29.81 -2.32 -3.38
N ARG A 203 28.99 -1.40 -3.87
CA ARG A 203 29.40 -0.40 -4.87
C ARG A 203 29.77 0.89 -4.16
N GLU A 204 30.86 1.54 -4.54
CA GLU A 204 31.38 2.79 -3.94
C GLU A 204 30.43 4.00 -3.97
N THR A 205 29.27 3.88 -4.62
CA THR A 205 28.25 4.93 -4.74
C THR A 205 26.90 4.39 -4.30
N ASP A 206 26.93 3.60 -3.24
CA ASP A 206 25.79 2.93 -2.65
C ASP A 206 24.74 3.97 -2.26
N SER A 207 23.59 3.88 -2.91
CA SER A 207 22.42 4.74 -2.70
C SER A 207 21.40 4.11 -1.78
N LEU A 208 21.57 2.84 -1.40
CA LEU A 208 20.56 2.08 -0.68
C LEU A 208 20.51 2.56 0.76
N ASP A 209 19.49 3.34 1.11
CA ASP A 209 19.33 3.93 2.44
C ASP A 209 18.49 3.04 3.35
N ARG A 210 17.50 2.33 2.79
CA ARG A 210 16.50 1.58 3.57
C ARG A 210 16.12 0.26 2.92
N LEU A 211 16.11 -0.78 3.74
CA LEU A 211 15.49 -2.07 3.43
C LEU A 211 14.42 -2.41 4.47
N GLN A 212 13.17 -2.52 4.06
CA GLN A 212 12.13 -3.15 4.88
C GLN A 212 12.08 -4.64 4.53
N TYR A 213 12.26 -5.51 5.52
CA TYR A 213 12.31 -6.96 5.35
C TYR A 213 10.99 -7.62 5.77
N PRO A 214 10.67 -8.83 5.25
CA PRO A 214 9.51 -9.58 5.70
C PRO A 214 9.62 -9.94 7.18
N HIS A 215 8.53 -9.78 7.94
CA HIS A 215 8.49 -10.11 9.37
C HIS A 215 8.93 -11.54 9.70
N LYS A 216 8.72 -12.51 8.79
CA LYS A 216 9.19 -13.89 8.98
C LYS A 216 10.72 -14.04 9.06
N TRP A 217 11.49 -13.01 8.70
CA TRP A 217 12.95 -12.96 8.85
C TRP A 217 13.38 -12.46 10.24
N SER A 218 12.48 -11.83 11.01
CA SER A 218 12.69 -11.54 12.45
C SER A 218 12.33 -12.75 13.33
N VAL A 219 12.91 -12.81 14.54
CA VAL A 219 12.83 -13.99 15.46
C VAL A 219 11.39 -14.46 15.71
N ASN A 220 11.27 -15.75 16.02
CA ASN A 220 10.10 -16.31 16.71
C ASN A 220 9.83 -15.50 17.99
N LEU A 221 8.72 -14.76 18.02
CA LEU A 221 8.14 -14.13 19.20
C LEU A 221 7.57 -15.17 20.19
N SER A 222 8.20 -16.34 20.32
CA SER A 222 7.75 -17.41 21.22
C SER A 222 7.78 -16.98 22.69
N GLU A 223 8.43 -15.87 23.04
CA GLU A 223 8.38 -15.26 24.37
C GLU A 223 8.07 -13.75 24.26
N PRO A 224 6.79 -13.34 24.33
CA PRO A 224 6.38 -11.93 24.24
C PRO A 224 6.81 -11.07 25.44
N ASP A 225 7.39 -11.64 26.50
CA ASP A 225 7.62 -10.94 27.78
C ASP A 225 9.05 -10.42 28.00
N VAL A 226 9.99 -10.62 27.07
CA VAL A 226 11.36 -10.11 27.22
C VAL A 226 11.50 -8.77 26.48
N LEU A 227 11.65 -7.69 27.25
CA LEU A 227 12.04 -6.36 26.77
C LEU A 227 13.47 -6.41 26.20
N VAL A 228 13.60 -6.87 24.96
CA VAL A 228 14.86 -6.79 24.19
C VAL A 228 15.08 -5.33 23.80
N PRO A 229 16.32 -4.79 23.80
CA PRO A 229 16.63 -3.45 23.29
C PRO A 229 16.07 -3.20 21.88
N ILE A 230 15.79 -1.94 21.56
CA ILE A 230 15.18 -1.52 20.28
C ILE A 230 16.06 -1.90 19.08
N TYR A 231 17.38 -1.81 19.26
CA TYR A 231 18.41 -2.13 18.28
C TYR A 231 19.24 -3.31 18.78
N ASP A 232 18.76 -4.53 18.56
CA ASP A 232 19.50 -5.75 18.86
C ASP A 232 19.56 -6.61 17.59
N ASN A 233 20.78 -6.83 17.07
CA ASN A 233 21.01 -7.67 15.89
C ASN A 233 20.60 -9.13 16.11
N ASN A 234 20.45 -9.56 17.37
CA ASN A 234 19.91 -10.88 17.69
C ASN A 234 18.45 -11.05 17.27
N VAL A 235 17.77 -9.96 16.89
CA VAL A 235 16.37 -9.98 16.43
C VAL A 235 16.22 -10.54 15.01
N LEU A 236 17.30 -10.68 14.26
CA LEU A 236 17.27 -11.33 12.95
C LEU A 236 17.42 -12.85 13.11
N ARG A 237 16.52 -13.63 12.51
CA ARG A 237 16.62 -15.10 12.53
C ARG A 237 17.72 -15.59 11.60
N SER A 238 17.93 -14.87 10.50
CA SER A 238 18.85 -15.25 9.44
C SER A 238 20.29 -14.95 9.79
N GLU A 239 21.15 -15.97 9.83
CA GLU A 239 22.59 -15.76 9.95
C GLU A 239 23.16 -14.93 8.79
N ARG A 240 22.54 -15.03 7.61
CA ARG A 240 22.96 -14.25 6.44
C ARG A 240 22.59 -12.78 6.57
N VAL A 241 21.40 -12.45 7.09
CA VAL A 241 21.03 -11.05 7.34
C VAL A 241 21.84 -10.49 8.51
N LYS A 242 22.13 -11.28 9.55
CA LYS A 242 23.06 -10.87 10.62
C LYS A 242 24.45 -10.55 10.08
N GLN A 243 24.99 -11.43 9.24
CA GLN A 243 26.28 -11.20 8.59
C GLN A 243 26.26 -9.91 7.76
N LEU A 244 25.20 -9.68 6.98
CA LEU A 244 25.02 -8.43 6.23
C LEU A 244 25.04 -7.22 7.18
N VAL A 245 24.32 -7.30 8.29
CA VAL A 245 24.24 -6.23 9.30
C VAL A 245 25.60 -5.93 9.92
N ASP A 246 26.33 -6.97 10.33
CA ASP A 246 27.63 -6.85 10.98
C ASP A 246 28.72 -6.38 9.99
N GLU A 247 28.69 -6.84 8.73
CA GLU A 247 29.66 -6.45 7.69
C GLU A 247 29.54 -4.97 7.26
N HIS A 248 28.36 -4.38 7.44
CA HIS A 248 28.02 -3.08 6.86
C HIS A 248 27.57 -2.03 7.89
N ASN A 249 27.75 -2.30 9.19
CA ASN A 249 27.35 -1.41 10.29
C ASN A 249 25.89 -0.93 10.15
N ILE A 250 24.99 -1.85 9.78
CA ILE A 250 23.60 -1.53 9.49
C ILE A 250 22.81 -1.38 10.80
N ILE A 251 21.96 -0.36 10.87
CA ILE A 251 21.08 -0.15 12.03
C ILE A 251 19.79 -0.93 11.82
N VAL A 252 19.43 -1.79 12.79
CA VAL A 252 18.22 -2.64 12.74
C VAL A 252 17.10 -2.01 13.57
N ASN A 253 15.99 -1.66 12.93
CA ASN A 253 14.73 -1.37 13.61
C ASN A 253 13.82 -2.59 13.54
N LYS A 254 13.75 -3.32 14.65
CA LYS A 254 13.00 -4.57 14.71
C LYS A 254 11.48 -4.41 14.57
N PHE A 255 10.94 -3.31 15.08
CA PHE A 255 9.49 -3.12 15.13
C PHE A 255 8.94 -2.81 13.74
N ALA A 256 9.64 -1.90 13.03
CA ALA A 256 9.33 -1.56 11.66
C ALA A 256 9.82 -2.63 10.64
N CYS A 257 10.49 -3.68 11.11
CA CYS A 257 11.19 -4.66 10.27
C CYS A 257 12.07 -3.97 9.22
N CYS A 258 12.88 -2.99 9.64
CA CYS A 258 13.69 -2.16 8.75
C CYS A 258 15.18 -2.22 9.08
N LEU A 259 16.00 -2.12 8.04
CA LEU A 259 17.44 -1.94 8.08
C LEU A 259 17.79 -0.58 7.46
N TYR A 260 18.67 0.18 8.12
CA TYR A 260 19.14 1.49 7.66
C TYR A 260 20.64 1.46 7.41
N PHE A 261 21.03 1.95 6.25
CA PHE A 261 22.40 1.90 5.75
C PHE A 261 23.00 3.30 5.72
N GLY A 262 24.33 3.40 5.83
CA GLY A 262 25.06 4.66 5.64
C GLY A 262 25.10 5.59 6.86
N TYR A 263 24.67 5.12 8.03
CA TYR A 263 24.68 5.88 9.28
C TYR A 263 25.79 5.41 10.22
N GLU A 264 26.45 6.33 10.90
CA GLU A 264 27.53 5.99 11.84
C GLU A 264 26.98 5.32 13.11
N ASP A 265 25.88 5.87 13.63
CA ASP A 265 25.20 5.38 14.82
C ASP A 265 23.70 5.74 14.83
N GLU A 266 22.99 5.33 15.88
CA GLU A 266 21.57 5.62 16.07
C GLU A 266 21.27 7.13 16.12
N LYS A 267 22.17 7.95 16.66
CA LYS A 267 21.95 9.40 16.78
C LYS A 267 22.06 10.08 15.42
N ASP A 268 23.02 9.65 14.61
CA ASP A 268 23.17 10.09 13.22
C ASP A 268 21.92 9.76 12.40
N LEU A 269 21.42 8.52 12.51
CA LEU A 269 20.13 8.13 11.94
C LEU A 269 18.98 9.01 12.47
N CYS A 270 18.82 9.18 13.78
CA CYS A 270 17.73 10.01 14.29
C CYS A 270 17.80 11.46 13.77
N SER A 271 19.00 12.04 13.69
CA SER A 271 19.19 13.42 13.23
C SER A 271 18.85 13.58 11.74
N SER A 272 19.28 12.64 10.89
CA SER A 272 18.99 12.69 9.45
C SER A 272 17.51 12.57 9.14
N LEU A 273 16.78 11.81 9.96
CA LEU A 273 15.36 11.57 9.79
C LEU A 273 14.48 12.69 10.34
N GLU A 274 14.97 13.45 11.33
CA GLU A 274 14.34 14.68 11.80
C GLU A 274 14.30 15.76 10.69
N ASP A 275 15.29 15.75 9.79
CA ASP A 275 15.40 16.69 8.67
C ASP A 275 14.57 16.31 7.43
N ASP A 276 14.18 15.04 7.28
CA ASP A 276 13.33 14.59 6.17
C ASP A 276 11.84 14.76 6.54
N GLU A 277 11.26 15.91 6.16
CA GLU A 277 9.83 16.22 6.35
C GLU A 277 8.87 15.15 5.79
N SER A 278 9.33 14.29 4.87
CA SER A 278 8.54 13.17 4.31
C SER A 278 8.61 11.89 5.14
N LEU A 279 9.61 11.76 6.02
CA LEU A 279 9.84 10.63 6.92
C LEU A 279 9.60 10.97 8.40
N GLY A 280 9.47 12.25 8.75
CA GLY A 280 9.26 12.75 10.11
C GLY A 280 8.00 12.27 10.84
N SER A 281 7.22 11.32 10.30
CA SER A 281 6.18 10.56 10.99
C SER A 281 6.30 9.03 10.84
N ALA A 282 7.19 8.56 9.97
CA ALA A 282 7.26 7.17 9.50
C ALA A 282 8.41 6.38 10.13
N LEU A 283 9.20 6.99 11.01
CA LEU A 283 10.33 6.35 11.63
C LEU A 283 10.15 6.17 13.12
N VAL A 284 10.31 4.90 13.44
CA VAL A 284 10.26 4.27 14.74
C VAL A 284 8.84 4.12 15.25
N ASP A 285 8.47 2.87 15.50
CA ASP A 285 7.37 2.42 16.35
C ASP A 285 7.63 2.83 17.83
N VAL A 286 8.00 4.10 18.01
CA VAL A 286 8.04 4.83 19.26
C VAL A 286 7.64 6.26 18.92
N CYS A 287 6.97 6.93 19.84
CA CYS A 287 6.62 8.33 19.61
C CYS A 287 7.83 9.19 19.24
N ILE A 288 7.67 10.04 18.25
CA ILE A 288 8.59 11.14 17.96
C ILE A 288 8.86 12.02 19.19
N SER A 289 7.86 12.25 20.03
CA SER A 289 8.01 13.08 21.23
C SER A 289 8.41 12.31 22.50
N CYS A 290 7.85 11.11 22.75
CA CYS A 290 8.01 10.36 24.02
C CYS A 290 9.09 9.26 23.93
N LYS A 291 9.47 8.83 22.71
CA LYS A 291 10.30 7.64 22.46
C LYS A 291 9.77 6.36 23.14
N ASP A 292 8.49 6.31 23.49
CA ASP A 292 7.86 5.17 24.15
C ASP A 292 7.15 4.25 23.16
N ALA A 293 7.14 2.95 23.48
CA ALA A 293 6.68 1.86 22.60
C ALA A 293 5.14 1.70 22.59
N SER A 294 4.42 2.52 23.36
CA SER A 294 2.96 2.57 23.40
C SER A 294 2.41 3.51 22.31
N PHE A 295 2.54 3.07 21.06
CA PHE A 295 2.04 3.82 19.91
C PHE A 295 0.80 3.19 19.30
N THR A 296 0.11 3.99 18.51
CA THR A 296 -1.00 3.60 17.66
C THR A 296 -0.92 4.35 16.34
N VAL A 297 -1.69 3.94 15.35
CA VAL A 297 -1.66 4.52 14.00
C VAL A 297 -2.94 5.27 13.76
N CYS A 298 -2.82 6.53 13.32
CA CYS A 298 -3.98 7.32 12.93
C CYS A 298 -4.68 6.66 11.73
N SER A 299 -5.93 6.26 11.88
CA SER A 299 -6.70 5.58 10.84
C SER A 299 -7.01 6.43 9.60
N ASN A 300 -6.69 7.73 9.60
CA ASN A 300 -6.91 8.64 8.48
C ASN A 300 -5.65 8.95 7.67
N CYS A 301 -4.59 9.43 8.33
CA CYS A 301 -3.32 9.79 7.69
C CYS A 301 -2.21 8.77 7.90
N ASN A 302 -2.45 7.78 8.77
CA ASN A 302 -1.53 6.72 9.13
C ASN A 302 -0.22 7.17 9.78
N ASP A 303 -0.17 8.40 10.29
CA ASP A 303 0.90 8.83 11.19
C ASP A 303 0.86 8.00 12.49
N ILE A 304 2.04 7.62 12.98
CA ILE A 304 2.22 6.97 14.27
C ILE A 304 2.04 8.03 15.37
N VAL A 305 1.18 7.74 16.35
CA VAL A 305 0.87 8.60 17.51
C VAL A 305 1.04 7.80 18.80
N CYS A 306 1.75 8.35 19.79
CA CYS A 306 1.87 7.74 21.14
C CYS A 306 0.69 8.14 22.00
N TYR A 307 0.17 7.18 22.77
CA TYR A 307 -0.94 7.42 23.69
C TYR A 307 -0.60 8.50 24.73
N GLU A 308 0.68 8.67 25.08
CA GLU A 308 1.12 9.68 26.04
C GLU A 308 1.52 11.02 25.40
N CYS A 309 1.95 11.02 24.13
CA CYS A 309 2.36 12.24 23.41
C CYS A 309 1.23 12.97 22.72
N CYS A 310 0.22 12.21 22.31
CA CYS A 310 -0.82 12.67 21.42
C CYS A 310 -2.13 12.42 22.13
N ASP A 311 -2.95 13.46 22.21
CA ASP A 311 -4.38 13.35 22.55
C ASP A 311 -5.12 12.63 21.40
N ALA A 312 -4.69 11.41 21.11
CA ALA A 312 -5.23 10.58 20.05
C ALA A 312 -6.56 10.01 20.55
N ASP A 313 -7.65 10.50 19.98
CA ASP A 313 -8.98 10.05 20.35
C ASP A 313 -9.24 8.67 19.75
N LYS A 314 -9.45 7.69 20.62
CA LYS A 314 -9.85 6.32 20.25
C LYS A 314 -11.36 6.20 20.28
N CYS A 315 -11.95 5.65 19.23
CA CYS A 315 -13.37 5.28 19.23
C CYS A 315 -13.59 3.96 19.99
N ASP A 316 -14.44 3.98 21.01
CA ASP A 316 -14.70 2.81 21.87
C ASP A 316 -15.36 1.62 21.15
N ASP A 317 -16.09 1.87 20.06
CA ASP A 317 -16.87 0.83 19.36
C ASP A 317 -16.09 0.13 18.23
N CYS A 318 -15.11 0.81 17.62
CA CYS A 318 -14.37 0.27 16.46
C CYS A 318 -12.87 0.41 16.54
N ASP A 319 -12.35 0.89 17.67
CA ASP A 319 -10.92 1.09 17.92
C ASP A 319 -10.22 2.00 16.88
N ILE A 320 -10.98 2.76 16.08
CA ILE A 320 -10.43 3.78 15.15
C ILE A 320 -9.79 4.90 15.96
N ILE A 321 -8.59 5.31 15.57
CA ILE A 321 -7.81 6.33 16.28
C ILE A 321 -7.43 7.44 15.31
N HIS A 322 -7.57 8.70 15.70
CA HIS A 322 -7.16 9.85 14.88
C HIS A 322 -6.04 10.63 15.55
N CYS A 323 -5.01 11.01 14.80
CA CYS A 323 -3.99 11.94 15.29
C CYS A 323 -4.58 13.35 15.39
N PRO A 324 -3.98 14.26 16.19
CA PRO A 324 -4.46 15.63 16.35
C PRO A 324 -4.61 16.39 15.03
N ARG A 325 -3.69 16.19 14.07
CA ARG A 325 -3.77 16.83 12.74
C ARG A 325 -4.99 16.36 11.94
N CYS A 326 -5.27 15.07 11.99
CA CYS A 326 -6.37 14.47 11.25
C CYS A 326 -7.71 14.63 11.98
N ARG A 327 -7.69 14.82 13.31
CA ARG A 327 -8.86 15.23 14.11
C ARG A 327 -9.46 16.55 13.60
N ASP A 328 -8.62 17.50 13.22
CA ASP A 328 -9.06 18.83 12.78
C ASP A 328 -9.42 18.91 11.29
N HIS A 329 -9.11 17.88 10.50
CA HIS A 329 -9.21 17.91 9.03
C HIS A 329 -10.09 16.80 8.41
N SER A 330 -10.51 15.77 9.17
CA SER A 330 -11.34 14.69 8.63
C SER A 330 -12.85 14.95 8.71
N LEU A 331 -13.56 14.54 7.66
CA LEU A 331 -15.03 14.50 7.56
C LEU A 331 -15.69 13.54 8.58
N GLU A 332 -14.92 12.68 9.24
CA GLU A 332 -15.38 11.83 10.34
C GLU A 332 -14.87 12.37 11.68
N LYS A 333 -15.42 13.49 12.15
CA LYS A 333 -15.12 13.99 13.51
C LYS A 333 -15.51 12.93 14.55
N VAL A 334 -14.58 12.59 15.44
CA VAL A 334 -14.94 12.03 16.76
C VAL A 334 -15.45 13.21 17.58
N THR A 335 -16.76 13.40 17.63
CA THR A 335 -17.38 14.51 18.36
C THR A 335 -17.72 14.09 19.78
N TRP A 336 -17.33 14.92 20.74
CA TRP A 336 -17.78 14.83 22.12
C TRP A 336 -19.19 15.40 22.24
N CYS A 337 -20.02 14.83 23.10
CA CYS A 337 -21.28 15.47 23.48
C CYS A 337 -20.95 16.49 24.56
N GLU A 338 -20.77 17.77 24.19
CA GLU A 338 -20.54 18.86 25.15
C GLU A 338 -21.81 19.26 25.92
N ALA A 339 -22.85 18.42 25.94
CA ALA A 339 -24.07 18.66 26.70
C ALA A 339 -23.72 18.69 28.19
N ALA A 340 -23.40 19.89 28.67
CA ALA A 340 -23.10 20.26 30.03
C ALA A 340 -24.37 20.11 30.89
N GLY A 341 -24.71 18.88 31.19
CA GLY A 341 -25.90 18.54 31.97
C GLY A 341 -25.72 17.15 32.57
N TYR A 342 -25.01 17.12 33.71
CA TYR A 342 -24.90 16.01 34.67
C TYR A 342 -25.67 14.73 34.30
N GLY A 343 -24.97 13.73 33.74
CA GLY A 343 -25.37 12.33 33.93
C GLY A 343 -25.41 11.39 32.73
N SER A 344 -24.96 11.75 31.52
CA SER A 344 -24.82 10.79 30.42
C SER A 344 -23.35 10.58 30.03
N ASP A 345 -22.83 9.39 30.32
CA ASP A 345 -21.50 8.92 29.90
C ASP A 345 -21.46 8.80 28.37
N CYS A 346 -21.18 9.91 27.69
CA CYS A 346 -20.96 9.90 26.26
C CYS A 346 -19.52 9.47 25.97
N SER A 347 -19.35 8.17 25.75
CA SER A 347 -18.11 7.61 25.19
C SER A 347 -17.77 8.21 23.81
N PRO A 348 -16.49 8.43 23.50
CA PRO A 348 -16.04 8.89 22.18
C PRO A 348 -16.41 7.88 21.09
N ARG A 349 -17.15 8.34 20.08
CA ARG A 349 -17.54 7.53 18.90
C ARG A 349 -17.17 8.27 17.61
N CYS A 350 -16.57 7.57 16.64
CA CYS A 350 -16.43 8.10 15.29
C CYS A 350 -17.79 8.24 14.62
N SER A 351 -17.92 9.13 13.63
CA SER A 351 -19.18 9.37 12.91
C SER A 351 -19.79 8.08 12.34
N SER A 352 -18.95 7.21 11.77
CA SER A 352 -19.34 5.91 11.23
C SER A 352 -19.95 4.97 12.30
N CYS A 353 -19.36 4.88 13.50
CA CYS A 353 -19.90 4.06 14.59
C CYS A 353 -21.12 4.69 15.25
N ARG A 354 -21.19 6.02 15.33
CA ARG A 354 -22.37 6.77 15.77
C ARG A 354 -23.58 6.46 14.89
N LEU A 355 -23.38 6.41 13.57
CA LEU A 355 -24.43 6.06 12.60
C LEU A 355 -24.87 4.58 12.70
N LYS A 356 -23.96 3.64 12.97
CA LYS A 356 -24.28 2.20 13.08
C LYS A 356 -24.94 1.82 14.40
N SER A 357 -24.52 2.43 15.51
CA SER A 357 -25.08 2.19 16.85
C SER A 357 -26.48 2.77 17.05
N CYS A 358 -26.96 3.58 16.11
CA CYS A 358 -28.35 4.06 16.04
C CYS A 358 -29.42 2.96 15.90
N ARG A 359 -29.05 1.70 15.62
CA ARG A 359 -30.05 0.63 15.38
C ARG A 359 -30.87 0.26 16.63
N ASN A 360 -30.35 0.47 17.85
CA ASN A 360 -31.03 0.10 19.10
C ASN A 360 -31.32 1.29 20.04
N GLY A 361 -31.02 2.53 19.65
CA GLY A 361 -31.53 3.73 20.31
C GLY A 361 -30.99 4.09 21.70
N THR A 362 -29.94 3.45 22.23
CA THR A 362 -29.57 3.66 23.65
C THR A 362 -28.38 4.58 23.94
N ASN A 363 -27.55 4.99 22.97
CA ASN A 363 -26.24 5.57 23.33
C ASN A 363 -25.84 6.87 22.60
N ALA A 364 -26.75 7.56 21.90
CA ALA A 364 -26.49 8.89 21.35
C ALA A 364 -27.48 9.89 21.95
N CYS A 365 -27.01 11.07 22.38
CA CYS A 365 -27.92 12.13 22.81
C CYS A 365 -28.83 12.51 21.64
N THR A 366 -30.10 12.77 21.93
CA THR A 366 -31.13 13.06 20.92
C THR A 366 -30.83 14.28 20.07
N GLU A 367 -30.10 15.26 20.62
CA GLU A 367 -29.74 16.52 19.92
C GLU A 367 -28.68 16.30 18.83
N CYS A 368 -27.61 15.56 19.13
CA CYS A 368 -26.61 15.26 18.12
C CYS A 368 -27.14 14.34 17.01
N ARG A 369 -28.22 13.59 17.28
CA ARG A 369 -28.89 12.77 16.28
C ARG A 369 -29.68 13.62 15.28
N SER A 370 -30.30 14.71 15.71
CA SER A 370 -31.02 15.62 14.79
C SER A 370 -30.07 16.41 13.91
N GLU A 371 -29.01 16.98 14.48
CA GLU A 371 -28.09 17.86 13.73
C GLU A 371 -27.38 17.13 12.59
N VAL A 372 -26.77 15.96 12.87
CA VAL A 372 -26.07 15.17 11.84
C VAL A 372 -27.03 14.64 10.77
N PHE A 373 -28.27 14.31 11.15
CA PHE A 373 -29.24 13.81 10.19
C PHE A 373 -29.75 14.92 9.25
N ASP A 374 -29.97 16.12 9.78
CA ASP A 374 -30.40 17.26 8.98
C ASP A 374 -29.28 17.71 8.02
N GLU A 375 -28.02 17.80 8.46
CA GLU A 375 -26.88 18.14 7.59
C GLU A 375 -26.69 17.10 6.46
N LEU A 376 -26.75 15.82 6.78
CA LEU A 376 -26.62 14.76 5.78
C LEU A 376 -27.78 14.76 4.78
N ARG A 377 -29.00 15.08 5.23
CA ARG A 377 -30.16 15.20 4.35
C ARG A 377 -29.97 16.37 3.39
N ASP A 378 -29.53 17.53 3.89
CA ASP A 378 -29.32 18.72 3.08
C ASP A 378 -28.18 18.53 2.05
N GLU A 379 -27.11 17.81 2.43
CA GLU A 379 -26.05 17.42 1.50
C GLU A 379 -26.55 16.45 0.43
N CYS A 380 -27.38 15.47 0.80
CA CYS A 380 -28.00 14.53 -0.15
C CYS A 380 -28.89 15.28 -1.16
N ASP A 381 -29.72 16.20 -0.68
CA ASP A 381 -30.62 16.98 -1.52
C ASP A 381 -29.83 17.89 -2.48
N THR A 382 -28.76 18.51 -2.01
CA THR A 382 -27.86 19.33 -2.84
C THR A 382 -27.19 18.51 -3.94
N LYS A 383 -26.69 17.32 -3.60
CA LYS A 383 -26.06 16.42 -4.58
C LYS A 383 -27.07 15.89 -5.59
N GLN A 384 -28.30 15.61 -5.18
CA GLN A 384 -29.36 15.16 -6.09
C GLN A 384 -29.69 16.25 -7.13
N VAL A 385 -29.81 17.51 -6.71
CA VAL A 385 -30.03 18.64 -7.63
C VAL A 385 -28.88 18.79 -8.64
N GLN A 386 -27.63 18.59 -8.21
CA GLN A 386 -26.47 18.63 -9.11
C GLN A 386 -26.48 17.49 -10.14
N ILE A 387 -26.85 16.27 -9.72
CA ILE A 387 -26.96 15.11 -10.60
C ILE A 387 -28.06 15.35 -11.65
N ASP A 388 -29.21 15.86 -11.23
CA ASP A 388 -30.32 16.14 -12.14
C ASP A 388 -29.93 17.21 -13.17
N SER A 389 -29.24 18.28 -12.75
CA SER A 389 -28.72 19.32 -13.66
C SER A 389 -27.69 18.77 -14.65
N GLN A 390 -26.84 17.82 -14.25
CA GLN A 390 -25.86 17.21 -15.14
C GLN A 390 -26.52 16.27 -16.15
N ASN A 391 -27.56 15.54 -15.74
CA ASN A 391 -28.34 14.69 -16.62
C ASN A 391 -29.08 15.49 -17.70
N ASP A 392 -29.68 16.62 -17.32
CA ASP A 392 -30.33 17.54 -18.27
C ASP A 392 -29.34 18.06 -19.32
N GLU A 393 -28.11 18.41 -18.91
CA GLU A 393 -27.08 18.87 -19.84
C GLU A 393 -26.57 17.74 -20.75
N MET A 394 -26.40 16.52 -20.22
CA MET A 394 -26.06 15.37 -21.05
C MET A 394 -27.12 15.08 -22.11
N GLU A 395 -28.41 15.20 -21.77
CA GLU A 395 -29.49 14.96 -22.72
C GLU A 395 -29.53 16.04 -23.82
N ARG A 396 -29.29 17.31 -23.47
CA ARG A 396 -29.13 18.38 -24.47
C ARG A 396 -27.98 18.11 -25.44
N LEU A 397 -26.82 17.69 -24.92
CA LEU A 397 -25.66 17.37 -25.75
C LEU A 397 -25.93 16.17 -26.68
N ARG A 398 -26.67 15.16 -26.21
CA ARG A 398 -27.10 14.03 -27.04
C ARG A 398 -27.98 14.48 -28.21
N SER A 399 -28.96 15.35 -27.96
CA SER A 399 -29.80 15.90 -29.03
C SER A 399 -28.97 16.67 -30.08
N ILE A 400 -28.00 17.48 -29.64
CA ILE A 400 -27.10 18.22 -30.55
C ILE A 400 -26.27 17.26 -31.41
N ILE A 401 -25.72 16.20 -30.82
CA ILE A 401 -24.94 15.19 -31.55
C ILE A 401 -25.81 14.49 -32.59
N GLU A 402 -27.06 14.17 -32.27
CA GLU A 402 -28.00 13.54 -33.20
C GLU A 402 -28.32 14.47 -34.38
N GLU A 403 -28.58 15.76 -34.13
CA GLU A 403 -28.81 16.75 -35.18
C GLU A 403 -27.59 16.93 -36.10
N LEU A 404 -26.39 17.03 -35.54
CA LEU A 404 -25.14 17.13 -36.31
C LEU A 404 -24.89 15.88 -37.15
N THR A 405 -25.23 14.70 -36.62
CA THR A 405 -25.12 13.43 -37.34
C THR A 405 -26.07 13.40 -38.54
N ILE A 406 -27.31 13.88 -38.37
CA ILE A 406 -28.27 14.00 -39.48
C ILE A 406 -27.77 14.99 -40.54
N GLN A 407 -27.21 16.13 -40.14
CA GLN A 407 -26.65 17.12 -41.07
C GLN A 407 -25.45 16.57 -41.85
N ALA A 408 -24.53 15.87 -41.17
CA ALA A 408 -23.37 15.25 -41.81
C ALA A 408 -23.80 14.23 -42.89
N ASN A 409 -24.80 13.41 -42.59
CA ASN A 409 -25.35 12.43 -43.55
C ASN A 409 -26.00 13.10 -44.77
N ARG A 410 -26.59 14.29 -44.62
CA ARG A 410 -27.16 15.07 -45.74
C ARG A 410 -26.11 15.69 -46.65
N VAL A 411 -24.92 16.01 -46.12
CA VAL A 411 -23.81 16.56 -46.93
C VAL A 411 -23.10 15.48 -47.74
N GLN A 412 -23.14 14.22 -47.26
CA GLN A 412 -22.53 13.08 -47.93
C GLN A 412 -23.39 12.48 -49.05
N ALA A 413 -24.72 12.68 -49.00
CA ALA A 413 -25.67 12.26 -50.02
C ALA A 413 -25.81 13.31 -51.12
#